data_AF-A0A4Q5RJ51-F1
#
_entry.id   AF-A0A4Q5RJ51-F1
#
_cell.length_a   1.000
_cell.length_b   1.000
_cell.length_c   1.000
_cell.angle_alpha   90.00
_cell.angle_beta   90.00
_cell.angle_gamma   90.00
#
_symmetry.space_group_name_H-M   'P 1'
#
loop_
_entity.id
_entity.type
_entity.pdbx_description
1 polymer ?
#
loop_
_entity_poly.entity_id
_entity_poly.type
_entity_poly.pdbx_seq_one_letter_code
_entity_poly.pdbx_strand_id
1 'polypeptide(L)'
;MAAVYAGCKKESSSGTDTPVTTPTTTPVTVTAPTNPATAASVGFFIDGWLPKTFTAPAYTEVAKPTAAATVTVSADYSATLTKVSKYLFGNNANPYMTQMVTEPVLIDQISRLSPNIIRYPGGNISSIFFWNAAVNQAPADTPAKMVYDGQADSDAGYWFGKNTASYTLSLDNYYQMLQQTGSTGIITINYGYARYGTGANPVAKAAHLAADWVRYDKGRTKYWEIGNESFGNWQAGFKINLSNNKDGQPETQTGALYGQHFKVFADSMRKAATEIGSAIKIGGQLIEYDASTSYSAVYKSWNSGFFGQAGNGADYFIVHNYYTPYQQNTNALDILNTATTSTKSVADYIKRAAQTNNVTLKPIALTEWNIFAEGSKQQVSHVAGMHAAMVLGELIKNQYGMA
;
A
#
# COMPACT_ATOMS: atom_id res chain seq x y z
N MET A 1 -77.91 -56.74 -1.08
CA MET A 1 -78.66 -56.89 0.19
C MET A 1 -77.75 -56.44 1.33
N ALA A 2 -78.29 -55.58 2.20
CA ALA A 2 -77.94 -55.25 3.60
C ALA A 2 -76.53 -55.61 4.13
N ALA A 3 -75.71 -54.68 4.65
CA ALA A 3 -75.83 -54.00 5.97
C ALA A 3 -76.01 -55.04 7.11
N VAL A 4 -75.27 -55.05 8.21
CA VAL A 4 -75.01 -54.00 9.22
C VAL A 4 -73.90 -54.56 10.15
N TYR A 5 -72.98 -53.74 10.68
CA TYR A 5 -72.66 -53.80 12.11
C TYR A 5 -72.22 -52.43 12.66
N ALA A 6 -72.82 -52.14 13.81
CA ALA A 6 -72.82 -50.99 14.69
C ALA A 6 -71.51 -50.20 14.88
N GLY A 7 -71.68 -48.89 15.09
CA GLY A 7 -70.61 -47.95 15.42
C GLY A 7 -70.30 -47.81 16.91
N CYS A 8 -69.28 -47.00 17.19
CA CYS A 8 -69.02 -46.38 18.48
C CYS A 8 -68.81 -44.87 18.30
N LYS A 9 -69.40 -44.11 19.24
CA LYS A 9 -69.47 -42.65 19.33
C LYS A 9 -68.08 -42.00 19.40
N LYS A 10 -67.95 -40.85 18.74
CA LYS A 10 -66.79 -39.94 18.89
C LYS A 10 -67.14 -38.91 19.95
N GLU A 11 -66.47 -38.95 21.10
CA GLU A 11 -66.50 -37.83 22.05
C GLU A 11 -65.62 -36.69 21.51
N SER A 12 -66.18 -35.50 21.43
CA SER A 12 -65.46 -34.26 21.13
C SER A 12 -64.88 -33.72 22.44
N SER A 13 -63.60 -33.96 22.70
CA SER A 13 -62.86 -33.16 23.69
C SER A 13 -62.53 -31.80 23.08
N SER A 14 -63.04 -30.76 23.72
CA SER A 14 -62.71 -29.37 23.45
C SER A 14 -61.26 -29.10 23.86
N GLY A 15 -60.32 -29.37 22.96
CA GLY A 15 -58.99 -28.79 23.01
C GLY A 15 -59.06 -27.39 22.39
N THR A 16 -58.93 -26.37 23.23
CA THR A 16 -58.67 -25.00 22.78
C THR A 16 -57.37 -24.99 21.96
N ASP A 17 -57.48 -24.85 20.64
CA ASP A 17 -56.38 -24.40 19.80
C ASP A 17 -55.96 -23.01 20.28
N THR A 18 -54.90 -22.95 21.09
CA THR A 18 -54.14 -21.71 21.25
C THR A 18 -53.56 -21.36 19.89
N PRO A 19 -53.90 -20.19 19.31
CA PRO A 19 -53.27 -19.74 18.08
C PRO A 19 -51.76 -19.69 18.31
N VAL A 20 -50.99 -20.35 17.45
CA VAL A 20 -49.54 -20.14 17.39
C VAL A 20 -49.34 -18.64 17.16
N THR A 21 -48.87 -17.95 18.19
CA THR A 21 -48.50 -16.55 18.11
C THR A 21 -47.44 -16.44 17.03
N THR A 22 -47.79 -15.80 15.90
CA THR A 22 -46.82 -15.30 14.94
C THR A 22 -45.81 -14.51 15.75
N PRO A 23 -44.49 -14.79 15.67
CA PRO A 23 -43.52 -13.99 16.40
C PRO A 23 -43.72 -12.57 15.95
N THR A 24 -44.14 -11.72 16.89
CA THR A 24 -44.29 -10.29 16.68
C THR A 24 -42.95 -9.82 16.14
N THR A 25 -42.91 -9.46 14.87
CA THR A 25 -41.78 -8.76 14.29
C THR A 25 -41.81 -7.38 14.92
N THR A 26 -41.26 -7.26 16.13
CA THR A 26 -40.94 -5.96 16.71
C THR A 26 -40.21 -5.22 15.61
N PRO A 27 -40.73 -4.07 15.13
CA PRO A 27 -40.07 -3.32 14.09
C PRO A 27 -38.66 -3.04 14.59
N VAL A 28 -37.66 -3.65 13.97
CA VAL A 28 -36.27 -3.35 14.29
C VAL A 28 -36.11 -1.91 13.85
N THR A 29 -36.10 -0.99 14.81
CA THR A 29 -35.80 0.41 14.53
C THR A 29 -34.41 0.44 13.93
N VAL A 30 -34.33 0.66 12.61
CA VAL A 30 -33.06 0.82 11.90
C VAL A 30 -32.51 2.18 12.32
N THR A 31 -31.68 2.19 13.36
CA THR A 31 -30.95 3.38 13.77
C THR A 31 -30.04 3.79 12.63
N ALA A 32 -30.13 5.05 12.20
CA ALA A 32 -29.23 5.57 11.17
C ALA A 32 -27.77 5.44 11.64
N PRO A 33 -26.84 5.00 10.76
CA PRO A 33 -25.43 4.89 11.12
C PRO A 33 -24.86 6.23 11.58
N THR A 34 -24.10 6.20 12.69
CA THR A 34 -23.29 7.35 13.08
C THR A 34 -21.98 7.31 12.32
N ASN A 35 -21.75 8.28 11.44
CA ASN A 35 -20.49 8.37 10.70
C ASN A 35 -19.36 8.81 11.65
N PRO A 36 -18.32 7.99 11.86
CA PRO A 36 -17.19 8.39 12.69
C PRO A 36 -16.39 9.50 12.02
N ALA A 37 -15.63 10.25 12.83
CA ALA A 37 -14.63 11.17 12.32
C ALA A 37 -13.58 10.39 11.51
N THR A 38 -13.06 11.03 10.45
CA THR A 38 -11.98 10.42 9.66
C THR A 38 -10.72 10.32 10.50
N ALA A 39 -10.16 9.11 10.60
CA ALA A 39 -8.91 8.90 11.31
C ALA A 39 -7.74 9.62 10.62
N ALA A 40 -6.81 10.18 11.40
CA ALA A 40 -5.62 10.84 10.87
C ALA A 40 -4.75 9.89 10.00
N SER A 41 -4.77 8.59 10.28
CA SER A 41 -4.10 7.55 9.49
C SER A 41 -4.74 7.28 8.12
N VAL A 42 -5.99 7.71 7.91
CA VAL A 42 -6.62 7.78 6.58
C VAL A 42 -6.35 9.15 5.95
N GLY A 43 -6.65 10.21 6.70
CA GLY A 43 -6.50 11.62 6.32
C GLY A 43 -6.91 11.94 4.88
N PHE A 44 -6.08 12.69 4.15
CA PHE A 44 -6.42 13.22 2.82
C PHE A 44 -6.61 12.16 1.72
N PHE A 45 -6.33 10.88 1.98
CA PHE A 45 -6.66 9.83 1.01
C PHE A 45 -8.18 9.63 0.88
N ILE A 46 -8.98 10.16 1.82
CA ILE A 46 -10.44 10.21 1.71
C ILE A 46 -10.96 11.44 0.95
N ASP A 47 -10.09 12.37 0.54
CA ASP A 47 -10.52 13.57 -0.17
C ASP A 47 -11.19 13.19 -1.50
N GLY A 48 -12.37 13.74 -1.75
CA GLY A 48 -13.17 13.40 -2.93
C GLY A 48 -13.85 12.02 -2.84
N TRP A 49 -13.95 11.44 -1.64
CA TRP A 49 -14.74 10.23 -1.42
C TRP A 49 -16.20 10.46 -1.79
N LEU A 50 -16.77 9.48 -2.50
CA LEU A 50 -18.17 9.46 -2.88
C LEU A 50 -18.83 8.19 -2.31
N PRO A 51 -20.07 8.26 -1.83
CA PRO A 51 -20.80 7.08 -1.42
C PRO A 51 -21.03 6.16 -2.63
N LYS A 52 -20.87 4.86 -2.42
CA LYS A 52 -21.30 3.86 -3.40
C LYS A 52 -22.74 3.46 -3.13
N THR A 53 -23.52 3.34 -4.19
CA THR A 53 -24.88 2.80 -4.13
C THR A 53 -24.82 1.29 -4.31
N PHE A 54 -25.54 0.55 -3.46
CA PHE A 54 -25.73 -0.88 -3.62
C PHE A 54 -27.16 -1.14 -4.09
N THR A 55 -27.29 -1.95 -5.15
CA THR A 55 -28.58 -2.52 -5.56
C THR A 55 -28.49 -4.02 -5.33
N ALA A 56 -29.41 -4.57 -4.55
CA ALA A 56 -29.45 -6.00 -4.31
C ALA A 56 -29.63 -6.74 -5.65
N PRO A 57 -28.81 -7.78 -5.94
CA PRO A 57 -29.00 -8.57 -7.13
C PRO A 57 -30.32 -9.36 -7.05
N ALA A 58 -30.82 -9.81 -8.21
CA ALA A 58 -31.94 -10.75 -8.23
C ALA A 58 -31.60 -12.01 -7.43
N TYR A 59 -32.54 -12.47 -6.61
CA TYR A 59 -32.36 -13.65 -5.76
C TYR A 59 -33.59 -14.54 -5.82
N THR A 60 -33.38 -15.82 -5.51
CA THR A 60 -34.45 -16.80 -5.31
C THR A 60 -34.46 -17.20 -3.85
N GLU A 61 -35.60 -17.04 -3.19
CA GLU A 61 -35.79 -17.59 -1.85
C GLU A 61 -35.72 -19.11 -1.89
N VAL A 62 -35.00 -19.69 -0.93
CA VAL A 62 -34.89 -21.15 -0.76
C VAL A 62 -35.24 -21.50 0.68
N ALA A 63 -35.79 -22.70 0.89
CA ALA A 63 -36.12 -23.16 2.23
C ALA A 63 -34.87 -23.19 3.13
N LYS A 64 -34.98 -22.59 4.32
CA LYS A 64 -33.89 -22.57 5.30
C LYS A 64 -33.54 -24.00 5.75
N PRO A 65 -32.24 -24.36 5.88
CA PRO A 65 -31.85 -25.63 6.47
C PRO A 65 -32.37 -25.80 7.91
N THR A 66 -32.75 -27.02 8.27
CA THR A 66 -33.22 -27.37 9.62
C THR A 66 -32.10 -27.69 10.60
N ALA A 67 -30.88 -27.92 10.11
CA ALA A 67 -29.72 -28.15 10.95
C ALA A 67 -29.38 -26.90 11.78
N ALA A 68 -28.87 -27.13 13.00
CA ALA A 68 -28.41 -26.03 13.84
C ALA A 68 -27.24 -25.30 13.17
N ALA A 69 -27.25 -23.97 13.23
CA ALA A 69 -26.15 -23.16 12.73
C ALA A 69 -24.91 -23.38 13.60
N THR A 70 -23.78 -23.73 12.98
CA THR A 70 -22.48 -23.84 13.66
C THR A 70 -21.70 -22.52 13.68
N VAL A 71 -22.10 -21.57 12.82
CA VAL A 71 -21.53 -20.22 12.74
C VAL A 71 -22.68 -19.23 12.60
N THR A 72 -22.62 -18.14 13.36
CA THR A 72 -23.54 -17.01 13.24
C THR A 72 -22.75 -15.78 12.79
N VAL A 73 -23.18 -15.16 11.70
CA VAL A 73 -22.65 -13.87 11.22
C VAL A 73 -23.72 -12.83 11.48
N SER A 74 -23.38 -11.79 12.22
CA SER A 74 -24.22 -10.62 12.45
C SER A 74 -23.55 -9.37 11.89
N ALA A 75 -24.36 -8.41 11.44
CA ALA A 75 -23.92 -7.10 11.01
C ALA A 75 -24.75 -6.05 11.73
N ASP A 76 -24.08 -5.15 12.45
CA ASP A 76 -24.70 -3.97 13.04
C ASP A 76 -24.46 -2.77 12.11
N TYR A 77 -25.46 -2.46 11.29
CA TYR A 77 -25.40 -1.35 10.34
C TYR A 77 -25.40 0.03 11.01
N SER A 78 -25.67 0.12 12.32
CA SER A 78 -25.58 1.38 13.06
C SER A 78 -24.14 1.73 13.46
N ALA A 79 -23.26 0.72 13.53
CA ALA A 79 -21.87 0.84 13.97
C ALA A 79 -20.88 0.98 12.78
N THR A 80 -20.85 2.16 12.17
CA THR A 80 -19.90 2.44 11.08
C THR A 80 -18.46 2.51 11.61
N LEU A 81 -17.55 1.71 11.03
CA LEU A 81 -16.14 1.67 11.43
C LEU A 81 -15.31 2.84 10.86
N THR A 82 -15.36 3.02 9.54
CA THR A 82 -14.65 4.08 8.82
C THR A 82 -15.20 4.22 7.40
N LYS A 83 -14.92 5.36 6.76
CA LYS A 83 -15.03 5.46 5.30
C LYS A 83 -13.85 4.73 4.66
N VAL A 84 -14.11 4.10 3.52
CA VAL A 84 -13.11 3.34 2.75
C VAL A 84 -12.51 4.25 1.68
N SER A 85 -11.20 4.50 1.79
CA SER A 85 -10.45 5.18 0.73
C SER A 85 -10.44 4.34 -0.55
N LYS A 86 -10.67 4.98 -1.71
CA LYS A 86 -10.55 4.28 -3.00
C LYS A 86 -9.11 3.83 -3.28
N TYR A 87 -8.13 4.43 -2.61
CA TYR A 87 -6.71 4.16 -2.78
C TYR A 87 -6.19 2.97 -1.97
N LEU A 88 -7.07 2.20 -1.30
CA LEU A 88 -6.69 0.97 -0.59
C LEU A 88 -6.50 -0.25 -1.50
N PHE A 89 -6.83 -0.13 -2.78
CA PHE A 89 -6.84 -1.24 -3.73
C PHE A 89 -5.76 -1.07 -4.80
N GLY A 90 -4.65 -0.42 -4.47
CA GLY A 90 -3.59 -0.08 -5.38
C GLY A 90 -2.70 -1.24 -5.80
N ASN A 91 -1.91 -0.99 -6.84
CA ASN A 91 -0.97 -1.96 -7.40
C ASN A 91 0.39 -1.31 -7.73
N ASN A 92 1.45 -2.11 -7.79
CA ASN A 92 2.76 -1.68 -8.29
C ASN A 92 2.91 -1.98 -9.78
N ALA A 93 3.39 -1.00 -10.55
CA ALA A 93 3.84 -1.15 -11.94
C ALA A 93 5.37 -1.18 -11.98
N ASN A 94 5.93 -2.34 -11.66
CA ASN A 94 7.37 -2.54 -11.69
C ASN A 94 7.91 -2.39 -13.12
N PRO A 95 9.06 -1.71 -13.35
CA PRO A 95 9.50 -1.40 -14.69
C PRO A 95 9.93 -2.64 -15.46
N TYR A 96 10.40 -3.70 -14.81
CA TYR A 96 10.95 -4.91 -15.45
C TYR A 96 9.91 -5.87 -16.04
N MET A 97 8.75 -5.37 -16.45
CA MET A 97 7.64 -6.17 -16.99
C MET A 97 7.57 -6.06 -18.51
N THR A 98 6.88 -5.02 -18.99
CA THR A 98 6.58 -4.74 -20.39
C THR A 98 6.13 -3.28 -20.50
N GLN A 99 5.93 -2.77 -21.71
CA GLN A 99 5.43 -1.41 -21.91
C GLN A 99 3.97 -1.22 -21.47
N MET A 100 3.26 -2.30 -21.09
CA MET A 100 1.86 -2.37 -20.64
C MET A 100 0.83 -1.89 -21.66
N VAL A 101 1.00 -0.70 -22.25
CA VAL A 101 0.15 -0.13 -23.30
C VAL A 101 0.15 -0.95 -24.59
N THR A 102 1.13 -1.84 -24.77
CA THR A 102 1.20 -2.80 -25.88
C THR A 102 0.45 -4.10 -25.60
N GLU A 103 -0.06 -4.29 -24.38
CA GLU A 103 -0.68 -5.53 -23.92
C GLU A 103 -2.19 -5.33 -23.71
N PRO A 104 -3.03 -5.44 -24.75
CA PRO A 104 -4.45 -5.08 -24.66
C PRO A 104 -5.23 -5.91 -23.63
N VAL A 105 -4.87 -7.19 -23.46
CA VAL A 105 -5.49 -8.05 -22.43
C VAL A 105 -5.15 -7.57 -21.03
N LEU A 106 -3.90 -7.12 -20.80
CA LEU A 106 -3.48 -6.58 -19.51
C LEU A 106 -4.19 -5.24 -19.22
N ILE A 107 -4.31 -4.36 -20.22
CA ILE A 107 -5.04 -3.10 -20.06
C ILE A 107 -6.53 -3.34 -19.74
N ASP A 108 -7.18 -4.30 -20.40
CA ASP A 108 -8.56 -4.70 -20.05
C ASP A 108 -8.65 -5.19 -18.59
N GLN A 109 -7.74 -6.07 -18.17
CA GLN A 109 -7.70 -6.58 -16.81
C GLN A 109 -7.48 -5.49 -15.76
N ILE A 110 -6.55 -4.55 -15.99
CA ILE A 110 -6.32 -3.43 -15.08
C ILE A 110 -7.54 -2.51 -15.03
N SER A 111 -8.17 -2.23 -16.18
CA SER A 111 -9.36 -1.37 -16.24
C SER A 111 -10.54 -1.99 -15.48
N ARG A 112 -10.72 -3.31 -15.57
CA ARG A 112 -11.77 -4.05 -14.86
C ARG A 112 -11.48 -4.21 -13.37
N LEU A 113 -10.21 -4.39 -13.00
CA LEU A 113 -9.77 -4.42 -11.60
C LEU A 113 -9.96 -3.05 -10.94
N SER A 114 -9.69 -1.97 -11.68
CA SER A 114 -9.82 -0.58 -11.25
C SER A 114 -9.08 -0.30 -9.93
N PRO A 115 -7.74 -0.46 -9.87
CA PRO A 115 -6.97 -0.30 -8.63
C PRO A 115 -6.98 1.12 -8.05
N ASN A 116 -7.46 2.12 -8.81
CA ASN A 116 -7.55 3.56 -8.48
C ASN A 116 -6.21 4.26 -8.24
N ILE A 117 -5.14 3.55 -7.87
CA ILE A 117 -3.77 4.05 -7.75
C ILE A 117 -2.74 3.01 -8.20
N ILE A 118 -1.74 3.44 -8.96
CA ILE A 118 -0.67 2.57 -9.45
C ILE A 118 0.70 3.21 -9.20
N ARG A 119 1.58 2.52 -8.48
CA ARG A 119 2.93 2.99 -8.10
C ARG A 119 3.97 2.72 -9.18
N TYR A 120 4.85 3.68 -9.44
CA TYR A 120 5.92 3.59 -10.44
C TYR A 120 7.13 4.48 -10.08
N PRO A 121 8.35 4.11 -10.46
CA PRO A 121 8.80 2.77 -10.84
C PRO A 121 8.77 1.80 -9.65
N GLY A 122 8.73 2.29 -8.40
CA GLY A 122 8.69 1.45 -7.21
C GLY A 122 9.89 0.51 -7.03
N GLY A 123 9.91 -0.17 -5.89
CA GLY A 123 10.91 -1.18 -5.51
C GLY A 123 12.36 -0.69 -5.59
N ASN A 124 13.29 -1.64 -5.60
CA ASN A 124 14.73 -1.36 -5.66
C ASN A 124 15.13 -0.59 -6.93
N ILE A 125 14.39 -0.77 -8.04
CA ILE A 125 14.69 -0.08 -9.30
C ILE A 125 14.55 1.43 -9.17
N SER A 126 13.61 1.91 -8.35
CA SER A 126 13.46 3.35 -8.11
C SER A 126 14.77 4.01 -7.64
N SER A 127 15.59 3.31 -6.85
CA SER A 127 16.89 3.77 -6.35
C SER A 127 17.96 3.94 -7.44
N ILE A 128 17.73 3.46 -8.65
CA ILE A 128 18.65 3.55 -9.81
C ILE A 128 17.94 4.01 -11.09
N PHE A 129 16.71 4.52 -10.98
CA PHE A 129 15.90 4.95 -12.11
C PHE A 129 16.12 6.42 -12.46
N PHE A 130 16.53 6.70 -13.68
CA PHE A 130 16.64 8.05 -14.23
C PHE A 130 15.48 8.32 -15.20
N TRP A 131 14.46 9.00 -14.71
CA TRP A 131 13.17 9.20 -15.40
C TRP A 131 13.30 9.91 -16.76
N ASN A 132 14.26 10.83 -16.90
CA ASN A 132 14.46 11.64 -18.10
C ASN A 132 15.59 11.15 -19.02
N ALA A 133 16.30 10.09 -18.63
CA ALA A 133 17.48 9.62 -19.34
C ALA A 133 17.11 8.64 -20.46
N ALA A 134 17.86 8.71 -21.56
CA ALA A 134 17.87 7.70 -22.61
C ALA A 134 18.68 6.49 -22.17
N VAL A 135 18.53 5.37 -22.89
CA VAL A 135 19.26 4.13 -22.60
C VAL A 135 20.77 4.39 -22.57
N ASN A 136 21.42 3.97 -21.49
CA ASN A 136 22.86 4.13 -21.23
C ASN A 136 23.34 5.59 -21.16
N GLN A 137 22.45 6.53 -20.83
CA GLN A 137 22.77 7.96 -20.69
C GLN A 137 22.49 8.44 -19.25
N ALA A 138 23.02 7.73 -18.26
CA ALA A 138 22.96 8.16 -16.87
C ALA A 138 23.74 9.48 -16.68
N PRO A 139 23.41 10.30 -15.66
CA PRO A 139 24.18 11.51 -15.35
C PRO A 139 25.68 11.21 -15.16
N ALA A 140 26.55 12.10 -15.63
CA ALA A 140 28.01 11.87 -15.63
C ALA A 140 28.64 11.77 -14.23
N ASP A 141 27.96 12.29 -13.21
CA ASP A 141 28.34 12.20 -11.80
C ASP A 141 27.73 10.97 -11.10
N THR A 142 27.43 9.93 -11.85
CA THR A 142 26.99 8.64 -11.32
C THR A 142 28.12 7.61 -11.45
N PRO A 143 28.37 6.79 -10.42
CA PRO A 143 29.46 5.82 -10.48
C PRO A 143 29.11 4.65 -11.42
N ALA A 144 30.12 4.06 -12.07
CA ALA A 144 29.90 2.87 -12.89
C ALA A 144 29.55 1.63 -12.05
N LYS A 145 30.01 1.59 -10.80
CA LYS A 145 29.78 0.50 -9.85
C LYS A 145 29.07 0.98 -8.59
N MET A 146 28.22 0.12 -8.05
CA MET A 146 27.49 0.30 -6.79
C MET A 146 28.15 -0.46 -5.65
N VAL A 147 28.11 0.15 -4.48
CA VAL A 147 28.56 -0.46 -3.23
C VAL A 147 27.35 -0.99 -2.48
N TYR A 148 27.37 -2.28 -2.16
CA TYR A 148 26.36 -2.95 -1.34
C TYR A 148 27.01 -3.54 -0.09
N ASP A 149 26.24 -3.63 0.99
CA ASP A 149 26.77 -4.13 2.25
C ASP A 149 27.08 -5.62 2.21
N GLY A 150 28.31 -6.00 2.57
CA GLY A 150 28.74 -7.39 2.58
C GLY A 150 28.84 -8.05 1.20
N GLN A 151 28.80 -7.26 0.12
CA GLN A 151 28.89 -7.75 -1.26
C GLN A 151 30.05 -7.08 -1.99
N ALA A 152 30.54 -7.72 -3.05
CA ALA A 152 31.49 -7.10 -3.96
C ALA A 152 30.81 -5.98 -4.77
N ASP A 153 31.57 -4.92 -5.09
CA ASP A 153 31.11 -3.86 -5.97
C ASP A 153 30.63 -4.43 -7.32
N SER A 154 29.41 -4.09 -7.70
CA SER A 154 28.74 -4.59 -8.90
C SER A 154 28.41 -3.44 -9.85
N ASP A 155 28.18 -3.74 -11.13
CA ASP A 155 27.78 -2.72 -12.10
C ASP A 155 26.47 -2.05 -11.66
N ALA A 156 26.39 -0.73 -11.85
CA ALA A 156 25.29 0.04 -11.29
C ALA A 156 23.90 -0.32 -11.83
N GLY A 157 23.82 -0.91 -13.02
CA GLY A 157 22.57 -1.43 -13.58
C GLY A 157 21.48 -0.38 -13.74
N TYR A 158 21.84 0.89 -13.99
CA TYR A 158 20.90 2.00 -14.08
C TYR A 158 19.71 1.71 -14.99
N TRP A 159 18.55 2.24 -14.60
CA TRP A 159 17.30 2.08 -15.33
C TRP A 159 16.85 3.41 -15.93
N PHE A 160 16.27 3.38 -17.13
CA PHE A 160 16.08 4.59 -17.95
C PHE A 160 14.61 4.80 -18.31
N GLY A 161 14.05 5.95 -17.93
CA GLY A 161 12.62 6.24 -18.14
C GLY A 161 12.21 6.46 -19.58
N LYS A 162 13.15 6.75 -20.49
CA LYS A 162 12.88 6.84 -21.95
C LYS A 162 13.06 5.50 -22.68
N ASN A 163 13.32 4.40 -21.97
CA ASN A 163 13.51 3.10 -22.61
C ASN A 163 12.15 2.48 -23.01
N THR A 164 11.93 2.34 -24.32
CA THR A 164 10.72 1.76 -24.90
C THR A 164 10.86 0.28 -25.27
N ALA A 165 11.92 -0.40 -24.83
CA ALA A 165 12.10 -1.83 -25.08
C ALA A 165 10.99 -2.68 -24.42
N SER A 166 10.71 -3.85 -24.99
CA SER A 166 9.59 -4.71 -24.59
C SER A 166 9.71 -5.34 -23.19
N TYR A 167 10.90 -5.34 -22.58
CA TYR A 167 11.14 -5.89 -21.24
C TYR A 167 11.04 -4.83 -20.12
N THR A 168 10.79 -3.57 -20.48
CA THR A 168 10.72 -2.46 -19.53
C THR A 168 9.43 -1.65 -19.69
N LEU A 169 9.13 -0.74 -18.75
CA LEU A 169 8.09 0.28 -18.84
C LEU A 169 8.70 1.69 -18.88
N SER A 170 8.48 2.41 -19.98
CA SER A 170 8.85 3.83 -20.09
C SER A 170 7.91 4.72 -19.27
N LEU A 171 8.40 5.91 -18.91
CA LEU A 171 7.61 6.89 -18.17
C LEU A 171 6.38 7.36 -18.97
N ASP A 172 6.55 7.62 -20.26
CA ASP A 172 5.44 8.08 -21.10
C ASP A 172 4.37 6.99 -21.25
N ASN A 173 4.77 5.72 -21.39
CA ASN A 173 3.81 4.61 -21.43
C ASN A 173 3.17 4.33 -20.07
N TYR A 174 3.85 4.57 -18.95
CA TYR A 174 3.23 4.56 -17.63
C TYR A 174 2.11 5.62 -17.56
N TYR A 175 2.37 6.86 -17.98
CA TYR A 175 1.34 7.90 -17.99
C TYR A 175 0.18 7.59 -18.95
N GLN A 176 0.45 6.97 -20.10
CA GLN A 176 -0.59 6.53 -21.02
C GLN A 176 -1.43 5.40 -20.41
N MET A 177 -0.82 4.44 -19.71
CA MET A 177 -1.53 3.37 -19.00
C MET A 177 -2.45 3.93 -17.92
N LEU A 178 -2.00 4.93 -17.15
CA LEU A 178 -2.86 5.61 -16.18
C LEU A 178 -4.09 6.25 -16.84
N GLN A 179 -3.90 6.89 -18.00
CA GLN A 179 -5.01 7.49 -18.76
C GLN A 179 -5.99 6.44 -19.29
N GLN A 180 -5.49 5.33 -19.85
CA GLN A 180 -6.32 4.25 -20.39
C GLN A 180 -7.15 3.56 -19.30
N THR A 181 -6.61 3.43 -18.09
CA THR A 181 -7.24 2.69 -16.99
C THR A 181 -8.00 3.58 -16.01
N GLY A 182 -7.91 4.91 -16.15
CA GLY A 182 -8.50 5.87 -15.21
C GLY A 182 -7.84 5.85 -13.82
N SER A 183 -6.62 5.35 -13.71
CA SER A 183 -5.89 5.20 -12.44
C SER A 183 -5.16 6.49 -12.05
N THR A 184 -5.03 6.74 -10.74
CA THR A 184 -4.14 7.78 -10.21
C THR A 184 -2.70 7.27 -10.15
N GLY A 185 -1.72 8.11 -10.47
CA GLY A 185 -0.31 7.75 -10.29
C GLY A 185 0.22 8.01 -8.88
N ILE A 186 1.19 7.22 -8.46
CA ILE A 186 2.11 7.53 -7.36
C ILE A 186 3.55 7.27 -7.82
N ILE A 187 4.42 8.28 -7.65
CA ILE A 187 5.77 8.25 -8.18
C ILE A 187 6.81 8.05 -7.08
N THR A 188 7.68 7.06 -7.21
CA THR A 188 8.85 6.85 -6.35
C THR A 188 10.10 7.45 -6.97
N ILE A 189 10.63 8.50 -6.36
CA ILE A 189 11.81 9.19 -6.90
C ILE A 189 13.12 8.45 -6.55
N ASN A 190 14.13 8.63 -7.38
CA ASN A 190 15.48 8.08 -7.15
C ASN A 190 16.21 8.86 -6.05
N TYR A 191 15.93 8.49 -4.80
CA TYR A 191 16.65 8.99 -3.64
C TYR A 191 18.10 8.48 -3.57
N GLY A 192 18.37 7.27 -4.09
CA GLY A 192 19.71 6.67 -4.09
C GLY A 192 20.76 7.59 -4.70
N TYR A 193 20.41 8.35 -5.74
CA TYR A 193 21.30 9.32 -6.39
C TYR A 193 21.84 10.40 -5.46
N ALA A 194 21.09 10.79 -4.42
CA ALA A 194 21.59 11.71 -3.39
C ALA A 194 22.74 11.12 -2.56
N ARG A 195 22.85 9.79 -2.52
CA ARG A 195 23.89 9.07 -1.81
C ARG A 195 25.06 8.75 -2.73
N TYR A 196 24.82 8.00 -3.82
CA TYR A 196 25.91 7.50 -4.65
C TYR A 196 26.47 8.51 -5.67
N GLY A 197 25.82 9.67 -5.86
CA GLY A 197 26.33 10.70 -6.77
C GLY A 197 27.73 11.20 -6.36
N THR A 198 28.59 11.44 -7.35
CA THR A 198 30.02 11.80 -7.17
C THR A 198 30.31 13.28 -7.42
N GLY A 199 29.25 14.07 -7.59
CA GLY A 199 29.31 15.53 -7.69
C GLY A 199 29.62 16.19 -6.33
N ALA A 200 29.82 17.51 -6.33
CA ALA A 200 30.11 18.26 -5.11
C ALA A 200 28.92 18.39 -4.15
N ASN A 201 27.69 18.21 -4.64
CA ASN A 201 26.46 18.23 -3.84
C ASN A 201 25.41 17.29 -4.46
N PRO A 202 25.58 15.96 -4.33
CA PRO A 202 24.67 14.97 -4.89
C PRO A 202 23.24 15.10 -4.34
N VAL A 203 23.07 15.52 -3.08
CA VAL A 203 21.75 15.73 -2.47
C VAL A 203 20.95 16.80 -3.21
N ALA A 204 21.54 17.98 -3.43
CA ALA A 204 20.89 19.04 -4.19
C ALA A 204 20.63 18.60 -5.63
N LYS A 205 21.59 17.93 -6.27
CA LYS A 205 21.45 17.46 -7.66
C LYS A 205 20.29 16.48 -7.83
N ALA A 206 20.15 15.52 -6.93
CA ALA A 206 19.06 14.55 -6.95
C ALA A 206 17.71 15.21 -6.61
N ALA A 207 17.67 16.14 -5.64
CA ALA A 207 16.48 16.92 -5.33
C ALA A 207 16.02 17.80 -6.52
N HIS A 208 16.96 18.38 -7.27
CA HIS A 208 16.68 19.09 -8.51
C HIS A 208 16.11 18.16 -9.58
N LEU A 209 16.67 16.96 -9.76
CA LEU A 209 16.13 15.99 -10.72
C LEU A 209 14.70 15.55 -10.38
N ALA A 210 14.38 15.40 -9.09
CA ALA A 210 13.03 15.11 -8.63
C ALA A 210 12.07 16.30 -8.84
N ALA A 211 12.51 17.52 -8.56
CA ALA A 211 11.76 18.75 -8.83
C ALA A 211 11.50 18.96 -10.34
N ASP A 212 12.48 18.63 -11.18
CA ASP A 212 12.30 18.66 -12.64
C ASP A 212 11.28 17.62 -13.12
N TRP A 213 11.20 16.47 -12.45
CA TRP A 213 10.12 15.52 -12.70
C TRP A 213 8.77 16.12 -12.35
N VAL A 214 8.63 16.78 -11.19
CA VAL A 214 7.38 17.48 -10.82
C VAL A 214 6.98 18.51 -11.88
N ARG A 215 7.92 19.31 -12.39
CA ARG A 215 7.66 20.26 -13.49
C ARG A 215 7.24 19.55 -14.79
N TYR A 216 7.94 18.48 -15.15
CA TYR A 216 7.64 17.69 -16.34
C TYR A 216 6.26 17.04 -16.25
N ASP A 217 5.90 16.52 -15.07
CA ASP A 217 4.66 15.83 -14.76
C ASP A 217 3.43 16.76 -14.95
N LYS A 218 3.59 18.07 -14.76
CA LYS A 218 2.53 19.08 -14.99
C LYS A 218 1.23 18.77 -14.21
N GLY A 219 1.36 18.19 -13.01
CA GLY A 219 0.23 17.90 -12.12
C GLY A 219 -0.56 16.63 -12.45
N ARG A 220 -0.01 15.72 -13.28
CA ARG A 220 -0.57 14.39 -13.52
C ARG A 220 -0.56 13.52 -12.26
N THR A 221 0.41 13.74 -11.38
CA THR A 221 0.66 12.90 -10.20
C THR A 221 0.46 13.68 -8.90
N LYS A 222 -0.43 13.16 -8.04
CA LYS A 222 -0.75 13.75 -6.73
C LYS A 222 0.18 13.26 -5.62
N TYR A 223 0.61 12.00 -5.67
CA TYR A 223 1.34 11.34 -4.58
C TYR A 223 2.77 11.01 -5.02
N TRP A 224 3.74 11.32 -4.16
CA TRP A 224 5.16 11.19 -4.47
C TRP A 224 5.90 10.59 -3.27
N GLU A 225 6.77 9.64 -3.51
CA GLU A 225 7.59 8.98 -2.50
C GLU A 225 9.06 9.35 -2.69
N ILE A 226 9.74 9.68 -1.60
CA ILE A 226 11.19 9.96 -1.62
C ILE A 226 11.94 8.66 -1.38
N GLY A 227 12.19 7.88 -2.43
CA GLY A 227 12.95 6.63 -2.37
C GLY A 227 12.17 5.38 -1.95
N ASN A 228 12.87 4.26 -1.90
CA ASN A 228 12.33 2.94 -1.57
C ASN A 228 13.23 2.20 -0.58
N GLU A 229 12.66 1.77 0.55
CA GLU A 229 13.32 1.04 1.65
C GLU A 229 14.77 1.44 1.94
N SER A 230 15.10 2.73 1.93
CA SER A 230 16.46 3.26 2.00
C SER A 230 17.25 2.81 3.25
N PHE A 231 16.57 2.20 4.22
CA PHE A 231 17.14 1.55 5.40
C PHE A 231 17.75 0.17 5.12
N GLY A 232 17.31 -0.51 4.06
CA GLY A 232 17.70 -1.86 3.71
C GLY A 232 19.10 -1.90 3.11
N ASN A 233 19.92 -2.84 3.57
CA ASN A 233 21.32 -2.94 3.15
C ASN A 233 21.50 -3.44 1.70
N TRP A 234 20.40 -3.88 1.08
CA TRP A 234 20.27 -4.23 -0.34
C TRP A 234 19.95 -3.05 -1.25
N GLN A 235 19.67 -1.84 -0.73
CA GLN A 235 19.32 -0.70 -1.56
C GLN A 235 20.56 -0.01 -2.14
N ALA A 236 20.45 0.41 -3.41
CA ALA A 236 21.43 1.30 -4.00
C ALA A 236 21.48 2.62 -3.23
N GLY A 237 22.68 3.03 -2.81
CA GLY A 237 22.87 4.19 -1.96
C GLY A 237 22.67 3.93 -0.47
N PHE A 238 22.48 2.68 -0.02
CA PHE A 238 22.62 2.33 1.39
C PHE A 238 24.06 2.60 1.87
N LYS A 239 25.03 2.03 1.14
CA LYS A 239 26.46 2.33 1.24
C LYS A 239 26.95 3.15 0.05
N ILE A 240 28.01 3.92 0.27
CA ILE A 240 28.67 4.74 -0.75
C ILE A 240 30.19 4.61 -0.63
N ASN A 241 30.90 4.74 -1.74
CA ASN A 241 32.36 4.80 -1.70
C ASN A 241 32.82 6.21 -1.28
N LEU A 242 33.44 6.32 -0.11
CA LEU A 242 33.92 7.59 0.44
C LEU A 242 35.01 8.26 -0.41
N SER A 243 35.78 7.51 -1.21
CA SER A 243 36.80 8.12 -2.07
C SER A 243 36.20 8.87 -3.27
N ASN A 244 34.97 8.51 -3.66
CA ASN A 244 34.22 9.17 -4.74
C ASN A 244 33.26 10.25 -4.20
N ASN A 245 33.00 10.25 -2.90
CA ASN A 245 32.16 11.22 -2.23
C ASN A 245 32.90 12.56 -2.07
N LYS A 246 32.19 13.68 -2.30
CA LYS A 246 32.77 15.04 -2.21
C LYS A 246 31.98 15.97 -1.29
N ASP A 247 31.00 15.46 -0.56
CA ASP A 247 30.11 16.25 0.30
C ASP A 247 30.11 15.81 1.77
N GLY A 248 30.99 14.84 2.12
CA GLY A 248 31.24 14.44 3.49
C GLY A 248 30.15 13.56 4.10
N GLN A 249 29.23 13.03 3.29
CA GLN A 249 28.25 12.07 3.80
C GLN A 249 28.93 10.83 4.39
N PRO A 250 28.35 10.22 5.44
CA PRO A 250 28.86 8.97 5.97
C PRO A 250 28.68 7.84 4.94
N GLU A 251 29.51 6.81 5.07
CA GLU A 251 29.47 5.62 4.20
C GLU A 251 28.07 4.97 4.26
N THR A 252 27.59 4.68 5.46
CA THR A 252 26.34 3.96 5.70
C THR A 252 25.17 4.93 5.93
N GLN A 253 24.01 4.62 5.33
CA GLN A 253 22.77 5.37 5.52
C GLN A 253 22.32 5.37 6.99
N THR A 254 21.63 6.43 7.41
CA THR A 254 20.88 6.45 8.68
C THR A 254 19.52 7.11 8.48
N GLY A 255 18.58 6.86 9.41
CA GLY A 255 17.30 7.59 9.41
C GLY A 255 17.48 9.10 9.53
N ALA A 256 18.48 9.55 10.30
CA ALA A 256 18.80 10.97 10.44
C ALA A 256 19.27 11.58 9.11
N LEU A 257 20.20 10.93 8.41
CA LEU A 257 20.67 11.40 7.11
C LEU A 257 19.52 11.41 6.07
N TYR A 258 18.69 10.35 6.04
CA TYR A 258 17.49 10.32 5.22
C TYR A 258 16.53 11.47 5.55
N GLY A 259 16.27 11.77 6.83
CA GLY A 259 15.41 12.88 7.23
C GLY A 259 15.97 14.26 6.87
N GLN A 260 17.30 14.44 6.89
CA GLN A 260 17.94 15.67 6.40
C GLN A 260 17.72 15.84 4.90
N HIS A 261 18.01 14.80 4.12
CA HIS A 261 17.81 14.84 2.67
C HIS A 261 16.35 14.98 2.29
N PHE A 262 15.44 14.28 2.99
CA PHE A 262 13.99 14.36 2.77
C PHE A 262 13.51 15.81 2.73
N LYS A 263 13.98 16.67 3.65
CA LYS A 263 13.64 18.10 3.64
C LYS A 263 14.09 18.79 2.35
N VAL A 264 15.33 18.57 1.92
CA VAL A 264 15.88 19.17 0.69
C VAL A 264 15.07 18.77 -0.54
N PHE A 265 14.71 17.49 -0.64
CA PHE A 265 13.85 16.98 -1.70
C PHE A 265 12.45 17.55 -1.63
N ALA A 266 11.80 17.47 -0.46
CA ALA A 266 10.43 17.94 -0.27
C ALA A 266 10.30 19.43 -0.55
N ASP A 267 11.25 20.25 -0.12
CA ASP A 267 11.28 21.69 -0.38
C ASP A 267 11.43 21.97 -1.88
N SER A 268 12.36 21.30 -2.55
CA SER A 268 12.59 21.45 -4.00
C SER A 268 11.37 21.03 -4.82
N MET A 269 10.76 19.89 -4.48
CA MET A 269 9.57 19.36 -5.15
C MET A 269 8.34 20.24 -4.91
N ARG A 270 8.11 20.70 -3.67
CA ARG A 270 7.00 21.62 -3.35
C ARG A 270 7.14 22.97 -4.05
N LYS A 271 8.37 23.48 -4.14
CA LYS A 271 8.64 24.70 -4.92
C LYS A 271 8.30 24.49 -6.40
N ALA A 272 8.77 23.41 -7.01
CA ALA A 272 8.42 23.06 -8.38
C ALA A 272 6.91 22.89 -8.58
N ALA A 273 6.21 22.24 -7.64
CA ALA A 273 4.75 22.10 -7.69
C ALA A 273 4.05 23.46 -7.65
N THR A 274 4.51 24.38 -6.80
CA THR A 274 3.99 25.75 -6.70
C THR A 274 4.19 26.52 -8.01
N GLU A 275 5.36 26.40 -8.65
CA GLU A 275 5.66 27.06 -9.93
C GLU A 275 4.69 26.64 -11.05
N ILE A 276 4.16 25.42 -11.00
CA ILE A 276 3.20 24.89 -11.99
C ILE A 276 1.74 24.89 -11.51
N GLY A 277 1.45 25.47 -10.33
CA GLY A 277 0.10 25.50 -9.76
C GLY A 277 -0.46 24.13 -9.36
N SER A 278 0.40 23.15 -9.05
CA SER A 278 0.01 21.81 -8.63
C SER A 278 0.13 21.62 -7.11
N ALA A 279 -0.75 20.81 -6.53
CA ALA A 279 -0.67 20.38 -5.14
C ALA A 279 -0.23 18.91 -5.08
N ILE A 280 0.94 18.66 -4.51
CA ILE A 280 1.50 17.32 -4.33
C ILE A 280 1.52 16.92 -2.85
N LYS A 281 1.50 15.61 -2.59
CA LYS A 281 1.70 15.00 -1.27
C LYS A 281 2.95 14.14 -1.30
N ILE A 282 3.84 14.33 -0.34
CA ILE A 282 5.17 13.69 -0.31
C ILE A 282 5.29 12.73 0.88
N GLY A 283 5.58 11.47 0.59
CA GLY A 283 5.68 10.39 1.57
C GLY A 283 7.10 10.17 2.08
N GLY A 284 7.22 9.96 3.40
CA GLY A 284 8.47 9.59 4.07
C GLY A 284 8.47 8.12 4.46
N GLN A 285 9.59 7.42 4.23
CA GLN A 285 9.77 6.01 4.51
C GLN A 285 9.97 5.73 6.00
N LEU A 286 9.19 4.80 6.55
CA LEU A 286 9.34 4.30 7.91
C LEU A 286 9.53 2.78 7.90
N ILE A 287 10.22 2.28 8.93
CA ILE A 287 10.15 0.87 9.28
C ILE A 287 8.81 0.63 9.98
N GLU A 288 8.18 -0.48 9.68
CA GLU A 288 6.80 -0.84 10.02
C GLU A 288 6.66 -1.56 11.36
N TYR A 289 7.76 -1.88 12.04
CA TYR A 289 7.80 -2.59 13.33
C TYR A 289 8.83 -2.02 14.30
N ASP A 290 8.74 -2.42 15.57
CA ASP A 290 9.71 -2.05 16.60
C ASP A 290 11.05 -2.76 16.39
N ALA A 291 11.99 -2.03 15.79
CA ALA A 291 13.32 -2.53 15.49
C ALA A 291 14.36 -2.27 16.59
N SER A 292 13.95 -1.93 17.82
CA SER A 292 14.86 -1.62 18.94
C SER A 292 15.84 -2.76 19.27
N THR A 293 15.45 -4.01 19.01
CA THR A 293 16.27 -5.22 19.23
C THR A 293 16.99 -5.70 17.96
N SER A 294 16.81 -5.04 16.80
CA SER A 294 17.48 -5.41 15.55
C SER A 294 19.00 -5.41 15.70
N TYR A 295 19.72 -6.30 15.01
CA TYR A 295 21.20 -6.23 14.99
C TYR A 295 21.72 -5.02 14.21
N SER A 296 20.93 -4.48 13.29
CA SER A 296 21.31 -3.31 12.48
C SER A 296 21.09 -2.01 13.25
N ALA A 297 22.16 -1.24 13.45
CA ALA A 297 22.09 0.09 14.06
C ALA A 297 21.23 1.07 13.23
N VAL A 298 21.19 0.89 11.90
CA VAL A 298 20.34 1.67 11.00
C VAL A 298 18.86 1.42 11.34
N TYR A 299 18.48 0.15 11.51
CA TYR A 299 17.09 -0.20 11.81
C TYR A 299 16.65 0.32 13.18
N LYS A 300 17.49 0.15 14.22
CA LYS A 300 17.19 0.64 15.59
C LYS A 300 16.85 2.14 15.63
N SER A 301 17.51 2.93 14.78
CA SER A 301 17.45 4.39 14.80
C SER A 301 16.75 5.00 13.59
N TRP A 302 16.17 4.20 12.70
CA TRP A 302 15.61 4.71 11.44
C TRP A 302 14.47 5.71 11.69
N ASN A 303 13.40 5.27 12.33
CA ASN A 303 12.21 6.10 12.55
C ASN A 303 12.54 7.31 13.43
N SER A 304 13.28 7.12 14.53
CA SER A 304 13.63 8.22 15.43
C SER A 304 14.61 9.21 14.80
N GLY A 305 15.58 8.73 14.02
CA GLY A 305 16.47 9.57 13.24
C GLY A 305 15.72 10.38 12.18
N PHE A 306 14.84 9.73 11.42
CA PHE A 306 14.00 10.39 10.42
C PHE A 306 13.17 11.50 11.06
N PHE A 307 12.40 11.19 12.11
CA PHE A 307 11.58 12.20 12.78
C PHE A 307 12.40 13.29 13.46
N GLY A 308 13.55 12.96 14.05
CA GLY A 308 14.44 13.94 14.66
C GLY A 308 14.97 14.97 13.67
N GLN A 309 15.05 14.63 12.38
CA GLN A 309 15.57 15.54 11.35
C GLN A 309 14.48 16.14 10.47
N ALA A 310 13.47 15.38 10.07
CA ALA A 310 12.38 15.80 9.18
C ALA A 310 11.14 16.30 9.94
N GLY A 311 10.97 15.94 11.22
CA GLY A 311 9.80 16.29 12.03
C GLY A 311 8.49 15.94 11.33
N ASN A 312 7.62 16.95 11.16
CA ASN A 312 6.34 16.84 10.48
C ASN A 312 6.41 17.06 8.95
N GLY A 313 7.60 17.02 8.36
CA GLY A 313 7.84 17.39 6.96
C GLY A 313 7.16 16.47 5.94
N ALA A 314 6.87 15.21 6.28
CA ALA A 314 6.15 14.29 5.41
C ALA A 314 4.64 14.50 5.46
N ASP A 315 3.99 14.36 4.30
CA ASP A 315 2.53 14.41 4.18
C ASP A 315 1.88 13.08 4.57
N TYR A 316 2.55 11.95 4.31
CA TYR A 316 2.13 10.61 4.69
C TYR A 316 3.34 9.72 5.01
N PHE A 317 3.09 8.60 5.68
CA PHE A 317 4.09 7.61 6.01
C PHE A 317 4.00 6.42 5.07
N ILE A 318 5.13 6.11 4.44
CA ILE A 318 5.31 4.95 3.57
C ILE A 318 5.78 3.80 4.46
N VAL A 319 5.04 2.69 4.42
CA VAL A 319 5.40 1.44 5.10
C VAL A 319 5.25 0.30 4.12
N HIS A 320 6.08 -0.73 4.28
CA HIS A 320 6.00 -1.95 3.50
C HIS A 320 5.76 -3.13 4.44
N ASN A 321 5.06 -4.16 4.00
CA ASN A 321 4.91 -5.37 4.81
C ASN A 321 4.78 -6.62 3.94
N TYR A 322 5.75 -7.51 4.11
CA TYR A 322 5.65 -8.86 3.58
C TYR A 322 5.26 -9.79 4.72
N TYR A 323 4.01 -10.23 4.68
CA TYR A 323 3.24 -10.72 5.82
C TYR A 323 3.74 -12.03 6.43
N THR A 324 4.74 -12.68 5.86
CA THR A 324 5.24 -13.99 6.30
C THR A 324 6.75 -13.95 6.44
N PRO A 325 7.36 -14.86 7.23
CA PRO A 325 8.81 -14.96 7.33
C PRO A 325 9.49 -15.08 5.96
N TYR A 326 10.64 -14.44 5.83
CA TYR A 326 11.40 -14.38 4.58
C TYR A 326 11.79 -15.78 4.09
N GLN A 327 11.39 -16.13 2.87
CA GLN A 327 11.80 -17.34 2.16
C GLN A 327 11.54 -18.67 2.90
N GLN A 328 10.51 -18.70 3.76
CA GLN A 328 10.12 -19.92 4.45
C GLN A 328 8.97 -20.63 3.75
N ASN A 329 8.94 -21.97 3.84
CA ASN A 329 7.81 -22.76 3.40
C ASN A 329 6.69 -22.75 4.47
N THR A 330 5.93 -21.66 4.49
CA THR A 330 4.83 -21.45 5.45
C THR A 330 3.54 -22.14 4.97
N ASN A 331 2.82 -22.78 5.88
CA ASN A 331 1.54 -23.44 5.59
C ASN A 331 0.40 -22.41 5.45
N ALA A 332 -0.73 -22.87 4.90
CA ALA A 332 -1.85 -21.99 4.58
C ALA A 332 -2.48 -21.29 5.78
N LEU A 333 -2.63 -21.98 6.92
CA LEU A 333 -3.25 -21.41 8.11
C LEU A 333 -2.40 -20.26 8.68
N ASP A 334 -1.09 -20.47 8.76
CA ASP A 334 -0.16 -19.46 9.25
C ASP A 334 -0.12 -18.24 8.32
N ILE A 335 -0.18 -18.45 7.00
CA ILE A 335 -0.32 -17.36 6.03
C ILE A 335 -1.60 -16.58 6.29
N LEU A 336 -2.77 -17.23 6.38
CA LEU A 336 -4.04 -16.53 6.56
C LEU A 336 -4.11 -15.76 7.88
N ASN A 337 -3.50 -16.29 8.94
CA ASN A 337 -3.46 -15.66 10.27
C ASN A 337 -2.64 -14.36 10.31
N THR A 338 -1.69 -14.16 9.40
CA THR A 338 -0.86 -12.96 9.40
C THR A 338 -1.62 -11.72 8.92
N ALA A 339 -2.68 -11.87 8.11
CA ALA A 339 -3.50 -10.76 7.63
C ALA A 339 -4.02 -9.89 8.79
N THR A 340 -4.56 -10.52 9.84
CA THR A 340 -5.10 -9.81 11.01
C THR A 340 -3.99 -9.30 11.92
N THR A 341 -3.03 -10.16 12.24
CA THR A 341 -2.01 -9.88 13.26
C THR A 341 -0.98 -8.87 12.79
N SER A 342 -0.45 -9.01 11.57
CA SER A 342 0.56 -8.12 11.00
C SER A 342 -0.02 -6.74 10.66
N THR A 343 -1.18 -6.67 9.99
CA THR A 343 -1.81 -5.39 9.60
C THR A 343 -2.05 -4.48 10.79
N LYS A 344 -2.58 -5.06 11.88
CA LYS A 344 -2.81 -4.32 13.13
C LYS A 344 -1.50 -3.90 13.80
N SER A 345 -0.52 -4.80 13.85
CA SER A 345 0.78 -4.52 14.49
C SER A 345 1.51 -3.36 13.82
N VAL A 346 1.49 -3.29 12.49
CA VAL A 346 2.06 -2.17 11.74
C VAL A 346 1.34 -0.86 12.07
N ALA A 347 0.00 -0.83 12.03
CA ALA A 347 -0.76 0.39 12.32
C ALA A 347 -0.51 0.89 13.76
N ASP A 348 -0.53 -0.02 14.73
CA ASP A 348 -0.26 0.29 16.13
C ASP A 348 1.17 0.77 16.34
N TYR A 349 2.14 0.18 15.64
CA TYR A 349 3.53 0.62 15.71
C TYR A 349 3.73 2.03 15.14
N ILE A 350 3.20 2.33 13.96
CA ILE A 350 3.33 3.67 13.36
C ILE A 350 2.66 4.75 14.22
N LYS A 351 1.50 4.45 14.81
CA LYS A 351 0.84 5.34 15.78
C LYS A 351 1.73 5.62 16.99
N ARG A 352 2.34 4.58 17.57
CA ARG A 352 3.30 4.71 18.69
C ARG A 352 4.56 5.46 18.27
N ALA A 353 5.11 5.18 17.10
CA ALA A 353 6.31 5.84 16.60
C ALA A 353 6.09 7.35 16.45
N ALA A 354 4.94 7.77 15.91
CA ALA A 354 4.58 9.19 15.83
C ALA A 354 4.47 9.84 17.21
N GLN A 355 3.80 9.18 18.16
CA GLN A 355 3.65 9.65 19.54
C GLN A 355 4.99 9.78 20.27
N THR A 356 5.82 8.74 20.24
CA THR A 356 7.13 8.70 20.93
C THR A 356 8.09 9.75 20.38
N ASN A 357 7.99 10.08 19.09
CA ASN A 357 8.83 11.11 18.47
C ASN A 357 8.18 12.51 18.47
N ASN A 358 7.03 12.68 19.14
CA ASN A 358 6.30 13.95 19.25
C ASN A 358 6.00 14.61 17.90
N VAL A 359 5.60 13.80 16.91
CA VAL A 359 5.14 14.27 15.60
C VAL A 359 3.66 13.98 15.41
N THR A 360 3.03 14.73 14.52
CA THR A 360 1.63 14.52 14.16
C THR A 360 1.51 13.21 13.38
N LEU A 361 0.58 12.35 13.79
CA LEU A 361 0.23 11.16 13.00
C LEU A 361 -0.24 11.61 11.61
N LYS A 362 0.40 11.09 10.57
CA LYS A 362 0.05 11.30 9.18
C LYS A 362 -0.69 10.08 8.62
N PRO A 363 -1.32 10.19 7.44
CA PRO A 363 -1.85 9.03 6.75
C PRO A 363 -0.82 7.93 6.57
N ILE A 364 -1.26 6.68 6.68
CA ILE A 364 -0.42 5.49 6.50
C ILE A 364 -0.72 4.92 5.11
N ALA A 365 0.32 4.75 4.31
CA ALA A 365 0.28 4.15 2.99
C ALA A 365 1.12 2.86 2.97
N LEU A 366 0.47 1.71 2.77
CA LEU A 366 1.13 0.41 2.62
C LEU A 366 1.50 0.20 1.15
N THR A 367 2.53 0.89 0.67
CA THR A 367 2.81 1.02 -0.78
C THR A 367 3.53 -0.18 -1.39
N GLU A 368 3.86 -1.17 -0.57
CA GLU A 368 4.41 -2.45 -1.00
C GLU A 368 4.05 -3.54 0.01
N TRP A 369 3.33 -4.56 -0.46
CA TRP A 369 2.95 -5.68 0.37
C TRP A 369 2.68 -6.94 -0.45
N ASN A 370 3.04 -8.08 0.13
CA ASN A 370 2.71 -9.43 -0.34
C ASN A 370 3.02 -10.42 0.80
N ILE A 371 3.28 -11.69 0.48
CA ILE A 371 3.91 -12.67 1.36
C ILE A 371 5.34 -12.96 0.86
N PHE A 372 6.24 -13.33 1.76
CA PHE A 372 7.56 -13.88 1.41
C PHE A 372 7.62 -15.41 1.44
N ALA A 373 6.52 -16.08 1.77
CA ALA A 373 6.48 -17.53 1.82
C ALA A 373 6.74 -18.11 0.44
N GLU A 374 7.65 -19.09 0.36
CA GLU A 374 8.06 -19.72 -0.89
C GLU A 374 8.27 -21.25 -0.73
N GLY A 375 8.72 -21.92 -1.79
CA GLY A 375 8.91 -23.37 -1.81
C GLY A 375 7.67 -24.18 -2.18
N SER A 376 6.48 -23.56 -2.23
CA SER A 376 5.22 -24.17 -2.66
C SER A 376 4.37 -23.23 -3.52
N LYS A 377 5.01 -22.31 -4.26
CA LYS A 377 4.37 -21.28 -5.10
C LYS A 377 3.36 -20.40 -4.33
N GLN A 378 3.57 -20.19 -3.04
CA GLN A 378 2.57 -19.55 -2.18
C GLN A 378 2.21 -18.14 -2.68
N GLN A 379 3.19 -17.36 -3.14
CA GLN A 379 3.00 -15.98 -3.63
C GLN A 379 2.00 -15.83 -4.79
N VAL A 380 1.72 -16.90 -5.55
CA VAL A 380 0.78 -16.91 -6.68
C VAL A 380 -0.36 -17.93 -6.50
N SER A 381 -0.59 -18.37 -5.27
CA SER A 381 -1.59 -19.40 -4.94
C SER A 381 -2.97 -18.81 -4.60
N HIS A 382 -4.00 -19.65 -4.60
CA HIS A 382 -5.32 -19.27 -4.10
C HIS A 382 -5.30 -18.87 -2.60
N VAL A 383 -4.34 -19.40 -1.82
CA VAL A 383 -4.11 -18.98 -0.43
C VAL A 383 -3.65 -17.53 -0.36
N ALA A 384 -2.73 -17.12 -1.22
CA ALA A 384 -2.32 -15.70 -1.31
C ALA A 384 -3.49 -14.81 -1.73
N GLY A 385 -4.36 -15.27 -2.64
CA GLY A 385 -5.58 -14.55 -3.01
C GLY A 385 -6.55 -14.36 -1.83
N MET A 386 -6.80 -15.42 -1.05
CA MET A 386 -7.61 -15.33 0.18
C MET A 386 -6.97 -14.40 1.22
N HIS A 387 -5.66 -14.52 1.42
CA HIS A 387 -4.90 -13.65 2.30
C HIS A 387 -5.01 -12.17 1.88
N ALA A 388 -4.87 -11.87 0.59
CA ALA A 388 -5.00 -10.50 0.08
C ALA A 388 -6.39 -9.89 0.37
N ALA A 389 -7.46 -10.67 0.19
CA ALA A 389 -8.81 -10.23 0.54
C ALA A 389 -8.95 -9.94 2.06
N MET A 390 -8.36 -10.80 2.90
CA MET A 390 -8.33 -10.57 4.36
C MET A 390 -7.52 -9.33 4.74
N VAL A 391 -6.35 -9.12 4.12
CA VAL A 391 -5.52 -7.93 4.33
C VAL A 391 -6.29 -6.66 4.00
N LEU A 392 -6.96 -6.59 2.84
CA LEU A 392 -7.77 -5.42 2.47
C LEU A 392 -8.88 -5.12 3.50
N GLY A 393 -9.55 -6.14 4.03
CA GLY A 393 -10.53 -5.98 5.11
C GLY A 393 -9.90 -5.45 6.40
N GLU A 394 -8.73 -5.97 6.77
CA GLU A 394 -8.00 -5.55 7.97
C GLU A 394 -7.38 -4.15 7.81
N LEU A 395 -6.98 -3.74 6.60
CA LEU A 395 -6.51 -2.38 6.31
C LEU A 395 -7.63 -1.36 6.52
N ILE A 396 -8.85 -1.67 6.07
CA ILE A 396 -10.05 -0.85 6.32
C ILE A 396 -10.30 -0.76 7.83
N LYS A 397 -10.33 -1.89 8.52
CA LYS A 397 -10.57 -1.97 9.97
C LYS A 397 -9.52 -1.22 10.78
N ASN A 398 -8.26 -1.25 10.36
CA ASN A 398 -7.15 -0.57 11.02
C ASN A 398 -6.89 0.86 10.47
N GLN A 399 -7.78 1.36 9.61
CA GLN A 399 -7.84 2.75 9.15
C GLN A 399 -6.59 3.22 8.39
N TYR A 400 -6.11 2.41 7.44
CA TYR A 400 -5.10 2.81 6.46
C TYR A 400 -5.70 3.75 5.41
N GLY A 401 -4.89 4.66 4.86
CA GLY A 401 -5.32 5.59 3.83
C GLY A 401 -5.11 5.08 2.41
N MET A 402 -4.06 4.30 2.19
CA MET A 402 -3.66 3.76 0.89
C MET A 402 -2.98 2.40 1.08
N ALA A 403 -3.12 1.51 0.10
CA ALA A 403 -2.37 0.26 -0.01
C ALA A 403 -2.24 -0.18 -1.47
#